data_AF-A0A344WDE0-F1
#
_entry.id   AF-A0A344WDE0-F1
#
_cell.length_a   1.000
_cell.length_b   1.000
_cell.length_c   1.000
_cell.angle_alpha   90.00
_cell.angle_beta   90.00
_cell.angle_gamma   90.00
#
_symmetry.space_group_name_H-M   'P 1'
#
loop_
_entity.id
_entity.type
_entity.pdbx_description
1 polymer ?
#
loop_
_entity_poly.entity_id
_entity_poly.type
_entity_poly.pdbx_seq_one_letter_code
_entity_poly.pdbx_strand_id
1 'polypeptide(L)'
;MSDTPYTGNEPAGWRGKLAGAALLAAIGAVVWFGVAALGTRAGLWSWQTGLETLTLQFGPPMVWAVIGLSLAAGIAALAKAPRKRPFMMAMAALLVSGLTMGRLAAHEGQMDRLPPLHDIQTDWADPIAPSDALVTEREATGAQNAIEDDPLISAEADARWPGLSGRRVAEVQEEAEFVPGEQKSPRATPYPKLAPLIAPGTPEEGYAAALAAVEARGWTIVLAEPEAGRIEATETSFWYGFKDDILIRVLPDDAGVRIDVRSVSRVGLSDLGVNAKRVRNLLDELEVRLNKGQAG
;
A
#
# COMPACT_ATOMS: atom_id res chain seq x y z
N MET A 1 58.11 -4.89 -35.51
CA MET A 1 57.23 -4.32 -34.48
C MET A 1 56.12 -3.58 -35.21
N SER A 2 54.93 -4.16 -35.26
CA SER A 2 53.73 -3.51 -35.81
C SER A 2 52.73 -3.36 -34.68
N ASP A 3 52.80 -2.24 -33.97
CA ASP A 3 51.81 -1.83 -32.98
C ASP A 3 50.53 -1.44 -33.72
N THR A 4 49.55 -2.35 -33.71
CA THR A 4 48.19 -2.02 -34.12
C THR A 4 47.51 -1.46 -32.87
N PRO A 5 47.05 -0.21 -32.85
CA PRO A 5 46.40 0.35 -31.67
C PRO A 5 45.11 -0.42 -31.37
N TYR A 6 44.97 -0.89 -30.13
CA TYR A 6 43.77 -1.55 -29.63
C TYR A 6 42.61 -0.54 -29.63
N THR A 7 41.85 -0.49 -30.72
CA THR A 7 40.60 0.25 -30.77
C THR A 7 39.57 -0.59 -30.03
N GLY A 8 39.22 -0.18 -28.80
CA GLY A 8 38.31 -0.89 -27.90
C GLY A 8 36.85 -1.00 -28.36
N ASN A 9 36.62 -1.00 -29.68
CA ASN A 9 35.32 -0.94 -30.32
C ASN A 9 35.12 -2.10 -31.31
N GLU A 10 35.51 -3.33 -30.91
CA GLU A 10 34.99 -4.50 -31.60
C GLU A 10 33.46 -4.52 -31.43
N PRO A 11 32.69 -4.68 -32.53
CA PRO A 11 31.24 -4.75 -32.44
C PRO A 11 30.88 -5.87 -31.48
N ALA A 12 30.02 -5.57 -30.50
CA ALA A 12 29.51 -6.58 -29.59
C ALA A 12 28.99 -7.75 -30.43
N GLY A 13 29.70 -8.88 -30.42
CA GLY A 13 29.29 -10.08 -31.14
C GLY A 13 27.87 -10.47 -30.73
N TRP A 14 27.23 -11.39 -31.43
CA TRP A 14 25.82 -11.73 -31.19
C TRP A 14 25.47 -12.00 -29.70
N ARG A 15 26.42 -12.52 -28.91
CA ARG A 15 26.30 -12.71 -27.46
C ARG A 15 26.16 -11.39 -26.68
N GLY A 16 26.92 -10.37 -27.05
CA GLY A 16 26.81 -9.04 -26.45
C GLY A 16 25.50 -8.35 -26.84
N LYS A 17 25.03 -8.55 -28.07
CA LYS A 17 23.69 -8.08 -28.49
C LYS A 17 22.58 -8.77 -27.69
N LEU A 18 22.67 -10.10 -27.50
CA LEU A 18 21.73 -10.86 -26.70
C LEU A 18 21.71 -10.41 -25.23
N ALA A 19 22.89 -10.25 -24.61
CA ALA A 19 22.99 -9.76 -23.24
C ALA A 19 22.52 -8.30 -23.10
N GLY A 20 22.77 -7.46 -24.10
CA GLY A 20 22.22 -6.10 -24.18
C GLY A 20 20.69 -6.10 -24.27
N ALA A 21 20.11 -6.97 -25.10
CA ALA A 21 18.67 -7.13 -25.19
C ALA A 21 18.06 -7.61 -23.87
N ALA A 22 18.70 -8.57 -23.18
CA ALA A 22 18.26 -9.02 -21.86
C ALA A 22 18.26 -7.88 -20.83
N LEU A 23 19.32 -7.09 -20.78
CA LEU A 23 19.43 -5.95 -19.86
C LEU A 23 18.39 -4.86 -20.18
N LEU A 24 18.21 -4.53 -21.47
CA LEU A 24 17.19 -3.57 -21.90
C LEU A 24 15.78 -4.08 -21.56
N ALA A 25 15.50 -5.36 -21.74
CA ALA A 25 14.22 -5.96 -21.37
C ALA A 25 13.98 -5.92 -19.85
N ALA A 26 15.02 -6.14 -19.03
CA ALA A 26 14.92 -6.03 -17.57
C ALA A 26 14.63 -4.60 -17.11
N ILE A 27 15.29 -3.60 -17.70
CA ILE A 27 15.00 -2.18 -17.43
C ILE A 27 13.58 -1.85 -17.90
N GLY A 28 13.21 -2.30 -19.10
CA GLY A 28 11.87 -2.11 -19.67
C GLY A 28 10.77 -2.69 -18.79
N ALA A 29 10.99 -3.85 -18.17
CA ALA A 29 10.04 -4.44 -17.22
C ALA A 29 9.83 -3.56 -15.98
N VAL A 30 10.88 -2.95 -15.43
CA VAL A 30 10.74 -1.99 -14.31
C VAL A 30 9.96 -0.75 -14.75
N VAL A 31 10.30 -0.21 -15.92
CA VAL A 31 9.59 0.94 -16.49
C VAL A 31 8.12 0.62 -16.73
N TRP A 32 7.79 -0.58 -17.19
CA TRP A 32 6.41 -1.03 -17.41
C TRP A 32 5.56 -0.90 -16.14
N PHE A 33 6.04 -1.38 -14.98
CA PHE A 33 5.31 -1.23 -13.72
C PHE A 33 5.14 0.23 -13.31
N GLY A 34 6.19 1.05 -13.50
CA GLY A 34 6.12 2.48 -13.24
C GLY A 34 5.09 3.18 -14.13
N VAL A 35 5.07 2.86 -15.42
CA VAL A 35 4.08 3.37 -16.38
C VAL A 35 2.69 2.92 -15.97
N ALA A 36 2.48 1.62 -15.72
CA ALA A 36 1.20 1.04 -15.28
C ALA A 36 0.59 1.79 -14.09
N ALA A 37 1.39 2.04 -13.04
CA ALA A 37 0.96 2.74 -11.85
C ALA A 37 0.72 4.24 -12.10
N LEU A 38 1.72 4.94 -12.61
CA LEU A 38 1.65 6.39 -12.79
C LEU A 38 0.61 6.80 -13.84
N GLY A 39 0.36 5.95 -14.84
CA GLY A 39 -0.72 6.15 -15.80
C GLY A 39 -2.10 6.02 -15.16
N THR A 40 -2.29 5.13 -14.18
CA THR A 40 -3.51 5.11 -13.37
C THR A 40 -3.66 6.41 -12.59
N ARG A 41 -2.60 6.83 -11.88
CA ARG A 41 -2.64 8.07 -11.10
C ARG A 41 -2.92 9.30 -11.97
N ALA A 42 -2.38 9.34 -13.19
CA ALA A 42 -2.61 10.41 -14.15
C ALA A 42 -3.95 10.32 -14.88
N GLY A 43 -4.76 9.28 -14.63
CA GLY A 43 -6.06 9.08 -15.27
C GLY A 43 -5.97 8.65 -16.74
N LEU A 44 -4.83 8.14 -17.19
CA LEU A 44 -4.66 7.61 -18.56
C LEU A 44 -5.45 6.31 -18.77
N TRP A 45 -5.68 5.56 -17.70
CA TRP A 45 -6.52 4.36 -17.66
C TRP A 45 -7.05 4.12 -16.24
N SER A 46 -8.07 3.25 -16.12
CA SER A 46 -8.68 2.91 -14.83
C SER A 46 -7.71 2.17 -13.90
N TRP A 47 -8.03 2.13 -12.61
CA TRP A 47 -7.21 1.38 -11.65
C TRP A 47 -7.24 -0.13 -11.90
N GLN A 48 -8.38 -0.68 -12.36
CA GLN A 48 -8.45 -2.08 -12.77
C GLN A 48 -7.49 -2.35 -13.93
N THR A 49 -7.43 -1.43 -14.91
CA THR A 49 -6.51 -1.56 -16.03
C THR A 49 -5.05 -1.48 -15.57
N GLY A 50 -4.68 -0.50 -14.75
CA GLY A 50 -3.28 -0.33 -14.34
C GLY A 50 -2.78 -1.33 -13.31
N LEU A 51 -3.58 -1.61 -12.28
CA LEU A 51 -3.22 -2.57 -11.22
C LEU A 51 -3.55 -4.00 -11.65
N GLU A 52 -4.82 -4.34 -11.88
CA GLU A 52 -5.20 -5.74 -12.11
C GLU A 52 -4.64 -6.27 -13.44
N THR A 53 -4.83 -5.53 -14.54
CA THR A 53 -4.39 -5.98 -15.86
C THR A 53 -2.89 -5.77 -16.07
N LEU A 54 -2.41 -4.53 -16.10
CA LEU A 54 -1.02 -4.24 -16.48
C LEU A 54 0.01 -4.70 -15.43
N THR A 55 -0.31 -4.55 -14.13
CA THR A 55 0.60 -4.91 -13.04
C THR A 55 0.47 -6.39 -12.67
N LEU A 56 -0.72 -6.88 -12.35
CA LEU A 56 -0.90 -8.23 -11.79
C LEU A 56 -1.03 -9.32 -12.87
N GLN A 57 -1.77 -9.08 -13.94
CA GLN A 57 -1.98 -10.08 -14.99
C GLN A 57 -0.79 -10.16 -15.96
N PHE A 58 -0.31 -9.03 -16.49
CA PHE A 58 0.79 -9.01 -17.47
C PHE A 58 2.18 -8.93 -16.85
N GLY A 59 2.31 -8.34 -15.66
CA GLY A 59 3.60 -8.10 -15.01
C GLY A 59 4.40 -9.37 -14.72
N PRO A 60 3.91 -10.33 -13.93
CA PRO A 60 4.67 -11.53 -13.57
C PRO A 60 5.08 -12.39 -14.78
N PRO A 61 4.20 -12.71 -15.75
CA PRO A 61 4.61 -13.46 -16.94
C PRO A 61 5.72 -12.76 -17.74
N MET A 62 5.64 -11.43 -17.88
CA MET A 62 6.67 -10.63 -18.54
C MET A 62 8.01 -10.73 -17.79
N VAL A 63 8.02 -10.58 -16.46
CA VAL A 63 9.25 -10.69 -15.67
C VAL A 63 9.86 -12.09 -15.76
N TRP A 64 9.04 -13.14 -15.76
CA TRP A 64 9.52 -14.52 -15.98
C TRP A 64 10.17 -14.71 -17.35
N ALA A 65 9.59 -14.14 -18.41
CA ALA A 65 10.19 -14.18 -19.75
C ALA A 65 11.57 -13.46 -19.77
N VAL A 66 11.70 -12.34 -19.07
CA VAL A 66 12.96 -11.60 -18.92
C VAL A 66 14.00 -12.40 -18.13
N ILE A 67 13.60 -13.09 -17.07
CA ILE A 67 14.48 -14.01 -16.32
C ILE A 67 15.00 -15.11 -17.26
N GLY A 68 14.10 -15.75 -18.02
CA GLY A 68 14.48 -16.78 -19.00
C GLY A 68 15.46 -16.26 -20.05
N LEU A 69 15.22 -15.07 -20.61
CA LEU A 69 16.11 -14.41 -21.55
C LEU A 69 17.49 -14.11 -20.93
N SER A 70 17.51 -13.65 -19.67
CA SER A 70 18.74 -13.35 -18.93
C SER A 70 19.58 -14.60 -18.67
N LEU A 71 18.93 -15.72 -18.30
CA LEU A 71 19.59 -17.02 -18.13
C LEU A 71 20.16 -17.53 -19.46
N ALA A 72 19.39 -17.47 -20.55
CA ALA A 72 19.85 -17.87 -21.88
C ALA A 72 21.05 -17.02 -22.35
N ALA A 73 21.01 -15.71 -22.13
CA ALA A 73 22.13 -14.82 -22.41
C ALA A 73 23.37 -15.15 -21.58
N GLY A 74 23.20 -15.49 -20.30
CA GLY A 74 24.28 -15.93 -19.42
C GLY A 74 24.95 -17.21 -19.89
N ILE A 75 24.15 -18.23 -20.25
CA ILE A 75 24.63 -19.50 -20.81
C ILE A 75 25.39 -19.26 -22.13
N ALA A 76 24.80 -18.47 -23.04
CA ALA A 76 25.43 -18.13 -24.32
C ALA A 76 26.76 -17.39 -24.15
N ALA A 77 26.88 -16.54 -23.12
CA ALA A 77 28.10 -15.83 -22.80
C ALA A 77 29.23 -16.74 -22.31
N LEU A 78 28.91 -17.88 -21.69
CA LEU A 78 29.88 -18.86 -21.18
C LEU A 78 30.21 -19.99 -22.17
N ALA A 79 29.34 -20.25 -23.15
CA ALA A 79 29.48 -21.37 -24.07
C ALA A 79 30.74 -21.27 -24.96
N LYS A 80 31.58 -22.31 -24.95
CA LYS A 80 32.77 -22.56 -25.82
C LYS A 80 33.92 -21.54 -25.75
N ALA A 81 33.62 -20.24 -25.67
CA ALA A 81 34.57 -19.14 -25.58
C ALA A 81 34.00 -18.07 -24.62
N PRO A 82 34.21 -18.23 -23.30
CA PRO A 82 33.60 -17.37 -22.28
C PRO A 82 33.93 -15.88 -22.48
N ARG A 83 32.93 -15.00 -22.38
CA ARG A 83 33.09 -13.54 -22.49
C ARG A 83 32.59 -12.84 -21.23
N LYS A 84 33.50 -12.17 -20.52
CA LYS A 84 33.20 -11.49 -19.24
C LYS A 84 32.11 -10.42 -19.36
N ARG A 85 32.21 -9.49 -20.32
CA ARG A 85 31.25 -8.37 -20.47
C ARG A 85 29.80 -8.84 -20.72
N PRO A 86 29.50 -9.67 -21.74
CA PRO A 86 28.14 -10.20 -21.94
C PRO A 86 27.61 -10.99 -20.74
N PHE A 87 28.47 -11.76 -20.05
CA PHE A 87 28.06 -12.49 -18.85
C PHE A 87 27.65 -11.53 -17.72
N MET A 88 28.44 -10.49 -17.45
CA MET A 88 28.10 -9.48 -16.43
C MET A 88 26.79 -8.75 -16.75
N MET A 89 26.54 -8.43 -18.02
CA MET A 89 25.28 -7.80 -18.44
C MET A 89 24.08 -8.72 -18.24
N ALA A 90 24.21 -10.00 -18.62
CA ALA A 90 23.18 -11.00 -18.39
C ALA A 90 22.90 -11.20 -16.90
N MET A 91 23.92 -11.13 -16.05
CA MET A 91 23.77 -11.24 -14.60
C MET A 91 23.16 -9.99 -13.97
N ALA A 92 23.48 -8.79 -14.48
CA ALA A 92 22.79 -7.56 -14.10
C ALA A 92 21.29 -7.61 -14.48
N ALA A 93 20.96 -8.11 -15.68
CA ALA A 93 19.58 -8.32 -16.11
C ALA A 93 18.84 -9.32 -15.20
N LEU A 94 19.51 -10.43 -14.84
CA LEU A 94 18.96 -11.42 -13.92
C LEU A 94 18.75 -10.84 -12.51
N LEU A 95 19.69 -10.03 -12.02
CA LEU A 95 19.56 -9.37 -10.72
C LEU A 95 18.37 -8.41 -10.70
N VAL A 96 18.24 -7.54 -11.71
CA VAL A 96 17.13 -6.59 -11.79
C VAL A 96 15.79 -7.33 -11.85
N SER A 97 15.64 -8.27 -12.79
CA SER A 97 14.39 -9.03 -12.94
C SER A 97 14.09 -9.93 -11.73
N GLY A 98 15.12 -10.52 -11.11
CA GLY A 98 14.98 -11.29 -9.87
C GLY A 98 14.53 -10.44 -8.68
N LEU A 99 15.06 -9.21 -8.53
CA LEU A 99 14.61 -8.27 -7.51
C LEU A 99 13.17 -7.80 -7.77
N THR A 100 12.81 -7.55 -9.03
CA THR A 100 11.43 -7.22 -9.40
C THR A 100 10.48 -8.35 -9.05
N MET A 101 10.80 -9.60 -9.42
CA MET A 101 9.98 -10.76 -9.09
C MET A 101 9.92 -11.00 -7.57
N GLY A 102 11.04 -10.84 -6.87
CA GLY A 102 11.11 -10.94 -5.41
C GLY A 102 10.19 -9.93 -4.73
N ARG A 103 10.07 -8.71 -5.24
CA ARG A 103 9.13 -7.70 -4.74
C ARG A 103 7.67 -8.08 -4.99
N LEU A 104 7.34 -8.61 -6.16
CA LEU A 104 5.98 -9.08 -6.48
C LEU A 104 5.58 -10.25 -5.58
N ALA A 105 6.47 -11.23 -5.41
CA ALA A 105 6.23 -12.37 -4.52
C ALA A 105 6.12 -11.96 -3.04
N ALA A 106 6.89 -10.97 -2.60
CA ALA A 106 6.79 -10.44 -1.24
C ALA A 106 5.42 -9.76 -1.01
N HIS A 107 4.93 -9.00 -1.98
CA HIS A 107 3.62 -8.38 -1.92
C HIS A 107 2.49 -9.42 -1.91
N GLU A 108 2.56 -10.42 -2.79
CA GLU A 108 1.61 -11.54 -2.82
C GLU A 108 1.56 -12.28 -1.47
N GLY A 109 2.72 -12.61 -0.90
CA GLY A 109 2.81 -13.25 0.41
C GLY A 109 2.33 -12.39 1.59
N GLN A 110 2.20 -11.06 1.42
CA GLN A 110 1.50 -10.21 2.39
C GLN A 110 -0.02 -10.34 2.25
N MET A 111 -0.55 -10.36 1.02
CA MET A 111 -1.99 -10.49 0.77
C MET A 111 -2.56 -11.78 1.37
N ASP A 112 -1.81 -12.89 1.30
CA ASP A 112 -2.26 -14.18 1.80
C ASP A 112 -2.29 -14.26 3.35
N ARG A 113 -1.66 -13.31 4.03
CA ARG A 113 -1.59 -13.26 5.50
C ARG A 113 -2.55 -12.26 6.14
N LEU A 114 -3.05 -11.33 5.34
CA LEU A 114 -3.92 -10.25 5.81
C LEU A 114 -5.35 -10.54 5.35
N PRO A 115 -6.36 -10.30 6.19
CA PRO A 115 -7.75 -10.44 5.77
C PRO A 115 -8.13 -9.39 4.72
N PRO A 116 -9.21 -9.62 3.95
CA PRO A 116 -9.70 -8.69 2.93
C PRO A 116 -10.48 -7.54 3.59
N LEU A 117 -9.77 -6.73 4.38
CA LEU A 117 -10.34 -5.57 5.03
C LEU A 117 -9.87 -4.31 4.32
N HIS A 118 -10.79 -3.39 4.14
CA HIS A 118 -10.56 -2.06 3.57
C HIS A 118 -11.30 -0.98 4.37
N ASP A 119 -11.96 -1.35 5.47
CA ASP A 119 -12.68 -0.49 6.39
C ASP A 119 -12.24 -0.88 7.80
N ILE A 120 -11.60 0.05 8.48
CA ILE A 120 -10.97 -0.17 9.78
C ILE A 120 -11.37 0.97 10.70
N GLN A 121 -11.84 0.66 11.91
CA GLN A 121 -12.09 1.70 12.91
C GLN A 121 -11.75 1.26 14.33
N THR A 122 -11.64 2.25 15.20
CA THR A 122 -11.33 2.06 16.62
C THR A 122 -12.51 1.59 17.46
N ASP A 123 -13.75 1.83 17.02
CA ASP A 123 -14.95 1.43 17.75
C ASP A 123 -16.08 1.01 16.80
N TRP A 124 -16.35 -0.29 16.74
CA TRP A 124 -17.46 -0.86 15.97
C TRP A 124 -18.80 -0.86 16.73
N ALA A 125 -18.81 -0.54 18.03
CA ALA A 125 -20.04 -0.42 18.81
C ALA A 125 -20.74 0.93 18.60
N ASP A 126 -19.98 1.96 18.22
CA ASP A 126 -20.46 3.28 17.81
C ASP A 126 -19.73 3.73 16.52
N PRO A 127 -20.11 3.18 15.34
CA PRO A 127 -19.46 3.46 14.07
C PRO A 127 -19.47 4.95 13.68
N ILE A 128 -18.36 5.43 13.11
CA ILE A 128 -18.30 6.80 12.59
C ILE A 128 -18.97 6.85 11.20
N ALA A 129 -20.09 7.56 11.10
CA ALA A 129 -20.79 7.82 9.83
C ALA A 129 -20.11 8.94 9.02
N PRO A 130 -20.14 8.90 7.67
CA PRO A 130 -19.58 9.95 6.81
C PRO A 130 -20.49 11.18 6.72
N SER A 131 -19.94 12.34 6.38
CA SER A 131 -20.74 13.55 6.16
C SER A 131 -21.28 13.58 4.74
N ASP A 132 -22.30 14.39 4.49
CA ASP A 132 -22.80 14.63 3.13
C ASP A 132 -21.69 15.17 2.21
N ALA A 133 -20.77 15.98 2.74
CA ALA A 133 -19.62 16.50 1.99
C ALA A 133 -18.67 15.36 1.56
N LEU A 134 -18.38 14.42 2.46
CA LEU A 134 -17.56 13.25 2.14
C LEU A 134 -18.26 12.29 1.20
N VAL A 135 -19.55 12.02 1.40
CA VAL A 135 -20.34 11.19 0.47
C VAL A 135 -20.31 11.80 -0.94
N THR A 136 -20.52 13.12 -1.05
CA THR A 136 -20.47 13.84 -2.33
C THR A 136 -19.10 13.72 -3.01
N GLU A 137 -18.00 13.89 -2.27
CA GLU A 137 -16.66 13.78 -2.87
C GLU A 137 -16.31 12.33 -3.24
N ARG A 138 -16.77 11.34 -2.46
CA ARG A 138 -16.66 9.91 -2.79
C ARG A 138 -17.39 9.57 -4.09
N GLU A 139 -18.62 10.06 -4.27
CA GLU A 139 -19.38 9.89 -5.52
C GLU A 139 -18.68 10.57 -6.70
N ALA A 140 -18.22 11.81 -6.52
CA ALA A 140 -17.55 12.59 -7.56
C ALA A 140 -16.24 11.96 -8.08
N THR A 141 -15.63 11.08 -7.27
CA THR A 141 -14.39 10.37 -7.60
C THR A 141 -14.58 8.89 -7.92
N GLY A 142 -15.83 8.42 -7.97
CA GLY A 142 -16.15 7.05 -8.32
C GLY A 142 -15.75 6.02 -7.25
N ALA A 143 -15.92 6.35 -5.97
CA ALA A 143 -15.80 5.36 -4.89
C ALA A 143 -16.74 4.18 -5.12
N GLN A 144 -16.23 2.97 -4.94
CA GLN A 144 -16.97 1.71 -5.14
C GLN A 144 -17.35 1.07 -3.80
N ASN A 145 -16.46 1.18 -2.81
CA ASN A 145 -16.74 0.67 -1.46
C ASN A 145 -17.70 1.63 -0.75
N ALA A 146 -18.73 1.11 -0.10
CA ALA A 146 -19.61 1.90 0.76
C ALA A 146 -18.97 2.10 2.14
N ILE A 147 -19.48 3.08 2.91
CA ILE A 147 -19.21 3.20 4.35
C ILE A 147 -20.50 2.80 5.04
N GLU A 148 -20.51 1.61 5.63
CA GLU A 148 -21.69 1.02 6.29
C GLU A 148 -21.44 0.92 7.80
N ASP A 149 -22.50 0.94 8.61
CA ASP A 149 -22.34 0.84 10.07
C ASP A 149 -21.86 -0.56 10.49
N ASP A 150 -22.28 -1.61 9.77
CA ASP A 150 -21.91 -3.00 10.03
C ASP A 150 -21.63 -3.77 8.73
N PRO A 151 -20.50 -3.51 8.06
CA PRO A 151 -20.22 -4.10 6.76
C PRO A 151 -19.91 -5.60 6.86
N LEU A 152 -20.34 -6.34 5.84
CA LEU A 152 -20.01 -7.74 5.65
C LEU A 152 -18.93 -7.89 4.56
N ILE A 153 -18.07 -8.90 4.70
CA ILE A 153 -17.08 -9.23 3.68
C ILE A 153 -17.79 -9.73 2.41
N SER A 154 -17.50 -9.09 1.27
CA SER A 154 -18.08 -9.44 -0.04
C SER A 154 -17.84 -10.91 -0.41
N ALA A 155 -18.81 -11.51 -1.11
CA ALA A 155 -18.68 -12.84 -1.70
C ALA A 155 -17.50 -12.95 -2.68
N GLU A 156 -17.12 -11.83 -3.32
CA GLU A 156 -15.99 -11.76 -4.24
C GLU A 156 -14.66 -12.08 -3.55
N ALA A 157 -14.55 -11.82 -2.24
CA ALA A 157 -13.34 -12.10 -1.48
C ALA A 157 -13.05 -13.61 -1.36
N ASP A 158 -14.06 -14.47 -1.46
CA ASP A 158 -13.92 -15.92 -1.24
C ASP A 158 -12.99 -16.59 -2.25
N ALA A 159 -12.86 -16.00 -3.45
CA ALA A 159 -11.94 -16.48 -4.49
C ALA A 159 -10.47 -16.49 -4.04
N ARG A 160 -10.09 -15.59 -3.11
CA ARG A 160 -8.73 -15.46 -2.60
C ARG A 160 -8.63 -15.72 -1.09
N TRP A 161 -9.67 -15.39 -0.33
CA TRP A 161 -9.76 -15.59 1.12
C TRP A 161 -10.95 -16.50 1.46
N PRO A 162 -10.82 -17.82 1.19
CA PRO A 162 -11.92 -18.76 1.35
C PRO A 162 -12.41 -18.82 2.80
N GLY A 163 -13.73 -18.79 2.98
CA GLY A 163 -14.41 -18.90 4.28
C GLY A 163 -14.61 -17.59 5.02
N LEU A 164 -14.20 -16.44 4.46
CA LEU A 164 -14.42 -15.13 5.08
C LEU A 164 -15.66 -14.40 4.56
N SER A 165 -16.22 -14.78 3.40
CA SER A 165 -17.40 -14.09 2.87
C SER A 165 -18.58 -14.14 3.83
N GLY A 166 -19.31 -13.03 3.94
CA GLY A 166 -20.48 -12.91 4.81
C GLY A 166 -20.17 -12.74 6.30
N ARG A 167 -18.89 -12.83 6.71
CA ARG A 167 -18.48 -12.46 8.08
C ARG A 167 -18.53 -10.95 8.25
N ARG A 168 -18.77 -10.50 9.49
CA ARG A 168 -18.75 -9.08 9.85
C ARG A 168 -17.31 -8.57 9.79
N VAL A 169 -17.10 -7.40 9.18
CA VAL A 169 -15.80 -6.75 9.13
C VAL A 169 -15.23 -6.52 10.53
N ALA A 170 -16.09 -6.11 11.48
CA ALA A 170 -15.72 -5.92 12.88
C ALA A 170 -15.08 -7.16 13.52
N GLU A 171 -15.70 -8.33 13.31
CA GLU A 171 -15.23 -9.62 13.84
C GLU A 171 -13.87 -10.00 13.24
N VAL A 172 -13.73 -9.86 11.93
CA VAL A 172 -12.48 -10.21 11.22
C VAL A 172 -11.36 -9.22 11.55
N GLN A 173 -11.69 -7.94 11.80
CA GLN A 173 -10.72 -6.96 12.28
C GLN A 173 -10.21 -7.38 13.67
N GLU A 174 -11.11 -7.64 14.62
CA GLU A 174 -10.75 -8.02 15.99
C GLU A 174 -9.84 -9.27 16.02
N GLU A 175 -10.16 -10.30 15.23
CA GLU A 175 -9.34 -11.51 15.11
C GLU A 175 -7.94 -11.26 14.51
N ALA A 176 -7.81 -10.25 13.66
CA ALA A 176 -6.56 -9.89 13.00
C ALA A 176 -5.65 -9.02 13.89
N GLU A 177 -6.19 -8.42 14.94
CA GLU A 177 -5.47 -7.54 15.84
C GLU A 177 -4.56 -8.28 16.83
N PHE A 178 -3.58 -7.55 17.37
CA PHE A 178 -2.68 -8.07 18.39
C PHE A 178 -3.37 -8.18 19.76
N VAL A 179 -3.42 -9.39 20.30
CA VAL A 179 -3.90 -9.69 21.66
C VAL A 179 -2.72 -10.08 22.56
N PRO A 180 -2.32 -9.20 23.51
CA PRO A 180 -1.26 -9.52 24.46
C PRO A 180 -1.56 -10.80 25.25
N GLY A 181 -0.67 -11.79 25.16
CA GLY A 181 -0.81 -13.08 25.85
C GLY A 181 -1.28 -14.23 24.95
N GLU A 182 -1.85 -13.94 23.78
CA GLU A 182 -2.23 -14.98 22.80
C GLU A 182 -1.14 -15.17 21.73
N GLN A 183 -0.61 -14.08 21.16
CA GLN A 183 0.43 -14.16 20.14
C GLN A 183 1.84 -13.87 20.68
N LYS A 184 2.85 -14.50 20.05
CA LYS A 184 4.26 -14.45 20.48
C LYS A 184 4.87 -13.04 20.49
N SER A 185 4.40 -12.14 19.63
CA SER A 185 4.83 -10.73 19.59
C SER A 185 3.89 -9.91 18.70
N PRO A 186 3.87 -8.56 18.84
CA PRO A 186 3.16 -7.67 17.92
C PRO A 186 3.58 -7.78 16.44
N ARG A 187 4.77 -8.32 16.16
CA ARG A 187 5.24 -8.58 14.78
C ARG A 187 4.66 -9.86 14.18
N ALA A 188 4.04 -10.70 14.99
CA ALA A 188 3.45 -11.97 14.58
C ALA A 188 1.97 -11.86 14.23
N THR A 189 1.36 -10.68 14.39
CA THR A 189 -0.05 -10.44 14.06
C THR A 189 -0.21 -9.61 12.80
N PRO A 190 -1.30 -9.86 12.05
CA PRO A 190 -1.66 -9.06 10.89
C PRO A 190 -1.74 -7.57 11.21
N TYR A 191 -2.50 -7.20 12.26
CA TYR A 191 -2.81 -5.82 12.60
C TYR A 191 -2.30 -5.41 14.00
N PRO A 192 -1.95 -4.12 14.18
CA PRO A 192 -1.77 -3.55 15.51
C PRO A 192 -3.11 -3.53 16.26
N LYS A 193 -3.08 -3.54 17.60
CA LYS A 193 -4.29 -3.33 18.40
C LYS A 193 -4.85 -1.92 18.15
N LEU A 194 -6.13 -1.85 17.81
CA LEU A 194 -6.85 -0.61 17.58
C LEU A 194 -7.93 -0.46 18.65
N ALA A 195 -7.93 0.72 19.26
CA ALA A 195 -8.90 1.10 20.27
C ALA A 195 -9.00 2.63 20.27
N PRO A 196 -10.10 3.19 20.78
CA PRO A 196 -10.22 4.62 20.97
C PRO A 196 -9.05 5.14 21.80
N LEU A 197 -8.49 6.30 21.42
CA LEU A 197 -7.49 6.96 22.25
C LEU A 197 -8.20 7.72 23.35
N ILE A 198 -7.89 7.39 24.60
CA ILE A 198 -8.23 8.20 25.78
C ILE A 198 -6.95 8.92 26.23
N ALA A 199 -6.99 10.24 26.27
CA ALA A 199 -5.82 11.07 26.55
C ALA A 199 -6.19 12.26 27.45
N PRO A 200 -5.24 12.83 28.20
CA PRO A 200 -5.49 14.04 28.97
C PRO A 200 -5.74 15.24 28.04
N GLY A 201 -6.52 16.20 28.53
CA GLY A 201 -6.84 17.45 27.84
C GLY A 201 -8.34 17.64 27.60
N THR A 202 -8.70 18.72 26.92
CA THR A 202 -10.09 19.03 26.56
C THR A 202 -10.44 18.57 25.13
N PRO A 203 -11.74 18.47 24.76
CA PRO A 203 -12.13 18.21 23.38
C PRO A 203 -11.54 19.20 22.38
N GLU A 204 -11.40 20.48 22.74
CA GLU A 204 -10.79 21.51 21.89
C GLU A 204 -9.30 21.22 21.65
N GLU A 205 -8.56 20.82 22.68
CA GLU A 205 -7.15 20.43 22.56
C GLU A 205 -6.99 19.15 21.72
N GLY A 206 -7.86 18.16 21.95
CA GLY A 206 -7.92 16.93 21.16
C GLY A 206 -8.20 17.19 19.69
N TYR A 207 -9.17 18.04 19.40
CA TYR A 207 -9.52 18.45 18.05
C TYR A 207 -8.36 19.21 17.37
N ALA A 208 -7.76 20.18 18.06
CA ALA A 208 -6.63 20.93 17.52
C ALA A 208 -5.42 20.01 17.23
N ALA A 209 -5.15 19.04 18.11
CA ALA A 209 -4.09 18.05 17.89
C ALA A 209 -4.39 17.15 16.66
N ALA A 210 -5.65 16.70 16.53
CA ALA A 210 -6.11 15.89 15.40
C ALA A 210 -5.99 16.66 14.08
N LEU A 211 -6.48 17.90 14.03
CA LEU A 211 -6.40 18.74 12.84
C LEU A 211 -4.94 19.00 12.44
N ALA A 212 -4.08 19.36 13.38
CA ALA A 212 -2.65 19.58 13.11
C ALA A 212 -1.93 18.30 12.63
N ALA A 213 -2.37 17.12 13.08
CA ALA A 213 -1.83 15.84 12.62
C ALA A 213 -2.28 15.51 11.18
N VAL A 214 -3.52 15.84 10.83
CA VAL A 214 -4.06 15.71 9.46
C VAL A 214 -3.33 16.67 8.50
N GLU A 215 -3.18 17.93 8.89
CA GLU A 215 -2.47 18.96 8.10
C GLU A 215 -0.99 18.61 7.89
N ALA A 216 -0.30 18.16 8.95
CA ALA A 216 1.12 17.79 8.87
C ALA A 216 1.39 16.62 7.90
N ARG A 217 0.38 15.78 7.66
CA ARG A 217 0.45 14.68 6.68
C ARG A 217 0.16 15.13 5.25
N GLY A 218 -0.33 16.35 5.05
CA GLY A 218 -0.77 16.85 3.75
C GLY A 218 -2.00 16.10 3.22
N TRP A 219 -2.82 15.55 4.11
CA TRP A 219 -4.10 14.96 3.72
C TRP A 219 -5.08 16.05 3.29
N THR A 220 -5.90 15.75 2.30
CA THR A 220 -6.91 16.70 1.82
C THR A 220 -8.06 16.71 2.82
N ILE A 221 -8.26 17.82 3.53
CA ILE A 221 -9.39 17.98 4.44
C ILE A 221 -10.67 18.18 3.60
N VAL A 222 -11.66 17.33 3.83
CA VAL A 222 -13.00 17.41 3.24
C VAL A 222 -13.93 18.17 4.18
N LEU A 223 -13.82 17.90 5.49
CA LEU A 223 -14.63 18.53 6.54
C LEU A 223 -13.78 18.76 7.79
N ALA A 224 -13.99 19.89 8.45
CA ALA A 224 -13.41 20.22 9.74
C ALA A 224 -14.41 21.05 10.55
N GLU A 225 -15.07 20.43 11.53
CA GLU A 225 -16.11 21.01 12.36
C GLU A 225 -15.70 20.96 13.84
N PRO A 226 -15.06 22.02 14.37
CA PRO A 226 -14.53 22.03 15.74
C PRO A 226 -15.63 21.83 16.79
N GLU A 227 -16.79 22.49 16.62
CA GLU A 227 -17.91 22.41 17.55
C GLU A 227 -18.53 21.00 17.62
N ALA A 228 -18.43 20.23 16.53
CA ALA A 228 -18.91 18.85 16.47
C ALA A 228 -17.82 17.81 16.78
N GLY A 229 -16.57 18.26 17.01
CA GLY A 229 -15.43 17.38 17.20
C GLY A 229 -15.12 16.49 15.98
N ARG A 230 -15.44 16.94 14.77
CA ARG A 230 -15.42 16.08 13.57
C ARG A 230 -14.42 16.55 12.53
N ILE A 231 -13.58 15.63 12.05
CA ILE A 231 -12.66 15.88 10.94
C ILE A 231 -12.80 14.73 9.94
N GLU A 232 -12.93 15.07 8.65
CA GLU A 232 -12.90 14.10 7.57
C GLU A 232 -11.86 14.54 6.55
N ALA A 233 -10.98 13.62 6.16
CA ALA A 233 -9.88 13.86 5.25
C ALA A 233 -9.65 12.69 4.31
N THR A 234 -8.95 12.93 3.21
CA THR A 234 -8.60 11.93 2.22
C THR A 234 -7.09 11.86 2.03
N GLU A 235 -6.53 10.65 2.12
CA GLU A 235 -5.16 10.35 1.71
C GLU A 235 -5.17 9.81 0.27
N THR A 236 -4.13 10.13 -0.51
CA THR A 236 -4.01 9.67 -1.90
C THR A 236 -2.66 9.00 -2.11
N SER A 237 -2.69 7.68 -2.39
CA SER A 237 -1.49 6.88 -2.56
C SER A 237 -0.62 7.36 -3.71
N PHE A 238 0.70 7.24 -3.53
CA PHE A 238 1.65 7.82 -4.46
C PHE A 238 1.64 7.16 -5.85
N TRP A 239 1.55 5.82 -5.92
CA TRP A 239 1.77 5.11 -7.19
C TRP A 239 0.52 5.07 -8.06
N TYR A 240 -0.60 4.64 -7.48
CA TYR A 240 -1.85 4.41 -8.23
C TYR A 240 -2.88 5.51 -8.02
N GLY A 241 -2.68 6.43 -7.08
CA GLY A 241 -3.69 7.45 -6.79
C GLY A 241 -4.94 6.92 -6.09
N PHE A 242 -4.87 5.72 -5.49
CA PHE A 242 -5.93 5.22 -4.60
C PHE A 242 -6.20 6.21 -3.48
N LYS A 243 -7.48 6.37 -3.16
CA LYS A 243 -7.96 7.28 -2.13
C LYS A 243 -8.52 6.48 -0.97
N ASP A 244 -8.07 6.83 0.22
CA ASP A 244 -8.59 6.32 1.48
C ASP A 244 -9.11 7.50 2.30
N ASP A 245 -10.31 7.35 2.85
CA ASP A 245 -10.93 8.35 3.69
C ASP A 245 -10.61 8.09 5.15
N ILE A 246 -10.44 9.16 5.92
CA ILE A 246 -10.13 9.15 7.34
C ILE A 246 -11.19 10.01 8.01
N LEU A 247 -11.96 9.40 8.90
CA LEU A 247 -12.97 10.05 9.71
C LEU A 247 -12.47 10.04 11.16
N ILE A 248 -12.46 11.21 11.78
CA ILE A 248 -12.01 11.40 13.16
C ILE A 248 -13.16 12.03 13.94
N ARG A 249 -13.47 11.44 15.09
CA ARG A 249 -14.47 11.93 16.04
C ARG A 249 -13.79 12.17 17.37
N VAL A 250 -13.97 13.36 17.93
CA VAL A 250 -13.40 13.82 19.20
C VAL A 250 -14.55 14.06 20.18
N LEU A 251 -14.49 13.42 21.34
CA LEU A 251 -15.54 13.43 22.35
C LEU A 251 -14.96 13.75 23.74
N PRO A 252 -15.74 14.37 24.64
CA PRO A 252 -15.36 14.44 26.04
C PRO A 252 -15.30 13.04 26.65
N ASP A 253 -14.37 12.84 27.57
CA ASP A 253 -14.23 11.61 28.37
C ASP A 253 -13.91 11.98 29.83
N ASP A 254 -14.30 11.13 30.79
CA ASP A 254 -14.05 11.38 32.21
C ASP A 254 -12.54 11.50 32.52
N ALA A 255 -11.67 10.86 31.72
CA ALA A 255 -10.22 10.94 31.84
C ALA A 255 -9.58 12.05 30.97
N GLY A 256 -10.39 12.86 30.28
CA GLY A 256 -9.96 13.97 29.44
C GLY A 256 -10.71 14.03 28.11
N VAL A 257 -10.06 13.53 27.06
CA VAL A 257 -10.61 13.51 25.70
C VAL A 257 -10.50 12.11 25.11
N ARG A 258 -11.55 11.71 24.38
CA ARG A 258 -11.62 10.50 23.58
C ARG A 258 -11.51 10.84 22.10
N ILE A 259 -10.69 10.10 21.37
CA ILE A 259 -10.55 10.23 19.91
C ILE A 259 -10.78 8.87 19.26
N ASP A 260 -11.83 8.79 18.44
CA ASP A 260 -12.14 7.67 17.56
C ASP A 260 -11.66 7.96 16.14
N VAL A 261 -11.19 6.93 15.44
CA VAL A 261 -10.72 7.05 14.06
C VAL A 261 -11.24 5.87 13.25
N ARG A 262 -11.77 6.19 12.06
CA ARG A 262 -12.13 5.24 11.00
C ARG A 262 -11.33 5.55 9.75
N SER A 263 -10.86 4.53 9.05
CA SER A 263 -10.18 4.70 7.77
C SER A 263 -10.67 3.66 6.75
N VAL A 264 -11.12 4.16 5.59
CA VAL A 264 -11.86 3.37 4.59
C VAL A 264 -11.34 3.61 3.19
N SER A 265 -10.92 2.55 2.49
CA SER A 265 -10.54 2.63 1.09
C SER A 265 -11.74 2.77 0.17
N ARG A 266 -11.62 3.58 -0.88
CA ARG A 266 -12.70 3.78 -1.85
C ARG A 266 -12.87 2.65 -2.84
N VAL A 267 -11.83 1.87 -3.09
CA VAL A 267 -11.82 0.79 -4.07
C VAL A 267 -11.01 -0.39 -3.54
N GLY A 268 -11.28 -1.57 -4.09
CA GLY A 268 -10.55 -2.80 -3.78
C GLY A 268 -11.11 -3.53 -2.57
N LEU A 269 -10.91 -4.85 -2.57
CA LEU A 269 -11.37 -5.77 -1.51
C LEU A 269 -10.48 -5.76 -0.27
N SER A 270 -9.24 -5.29 -0.39
CA SER A 270 -8.27 -5.26 0.70
C SER A 270 -7.31 -4.10 0.50
N ASP A 271 -6.95 -3.44 1.60
CA ASP A 271 -5.94 -2.38 1.66
C ASP A 271 -4.55 -2.90 2.08
N LEU A 272 -4.43 -4.20 2.34
CA LEU A 272 -3.20 -4.84 2.84
C LEU A 272 -2.69 -4.25 4.17
N GLY A 273 -3.62 -3.91 5.06
CA GLY A 273 -3.33 -3.39 6.40
C GLY A 273 -2.88 -1.93 6.42
N VAL A 274 -2.99 -1.22 5.30
CA VAL A 274 -2.61 0.19 5.19
C VAL A 274 -3.45 1.06 6.12
N ASN A 275 -4.77 0.87 6.16
CA ASN A 275 -5.69 1.64 7.00
C ASN A 275 -5.44 1.33 8.48
N ALA A 276 -5.26 0.06 8.86
CA ALA A 276 -4.94 -0.32 10.23
C ALA A 276 -3.64 0.34 10.72
N LYS A 277 -2.59 0.32 9.88
CA LYS A 277 -1.33 1.02 10.19
C LYS A 277 -1.50 2.54 10.23
N ARG A 278 -2.31 3.11 9.35
CA ARG A 278 -2.62 4.55 9.31
C ARG A 278 -3.29 5.00 10.59
N VAL A 279 -4.33 4.28 11.02
CA VAL A 279 -5.06 4.55 12.27
C VAL A 279 -4.10 4.49 13.46
N ARG A 280 -3.35 3.39 13.62
CA ARG A 280 -2.39 3.25 14.73
C ARG A 280 -1.37 4.39 14.77
N ASN A 281 -0.74 4.72 13.63
CA ASN A 281 0.25 5.79 13.56
C ASN A 281 -0.34 7.17 13.88
N LEU A 282 -1.61 7.41 13.51
CA LEU A 282 -2.30 8.65 13.87
C LEU A 282 -2.53 8.71 15.39
N LEU A 283 -3.08 7.64 15.98
CA LEU A 283 -3.32 7.58 17.42
C LEU A 283 -2.02 7.73 18.24
N ASP A 284 -0.93 7.08 17.84
CA ASP A 284 0.38 7.19 18.49
C ASP A 284 0.88 8.65 18.50
N GLU A 285 0.70 9.36 17.40
CA GLU A 285 1.11 10.76 17.32
C GLU A 285 0.24 11.66 18.20
N LEU A 286 -1.07 11.43 18.22
CA LEU A 286 -2.00 12.21 19.03
C LEU A 286 -1.73 12.01 20.52
N GLU A 287 -1.47 10.78 20.93
CA GLU A 287 -1.07 10.46 22.30
C GLU A 287 0.20 11.24 22.71
N VAL A 288 1.21 11.28 21.84
CA VAL A 288 2.43 12.05 22.11
C VAL A 288 2.17 13.56 22.16
N ARG A 289 1.33 14.10 21.27
CA ARG A 289 1.00 15.53 21.22
C ARG A 289 0.25 15.97 22.48
N LEU A 290 -0.78 15.22 22.88
CA LEU A 290 -1.63 15.54 24.03
C LEU A 290 -0.90 15.38 25.35
N ASN A 291 -0.05 14.35 25.49
CA ASN A 291 0.77 14.18 26.68
C ASN A 291 1.85 15.27 26.83
N LYS A 292 2.39 15.81 25.72
CA LYS A 292 3.35 16.93 25.77
C LYS A 292 2.70 18.27 26.13
N GLY A 293 1.47 18.51 25.68
CA GLY A 293 0.73 19.75 25.97
C GLY A 293 0.51 20.00 27.46
N GLN A 294 0.49 18.94 28.27
CA GLN A 294 0.32 19.01 29.73
C GLN A 294 1.62 19.29 30.50
N ALA A 295 2.79 19.22 29.84
CA ALA A 295 4.10 19.34 30.49
C ALA A 295 4.73 20.74 30.35
N GLY A 296 4.08 21.66 29.64
CA GLY A 296 4.53 23.04 29.41
C GLY A 296 3.60 24.05 30.04
#